data_AF-K4LE35-F1
#
_entry.id   AF-K4LE35-F1
#
_cell.length_a   1.000
_cell.length_b   1.000
_cell.length_c   1.000
_cell.angle_alpha   90.00
_cell.angle_beta   90.00
_cell.angle_gamma   90.00
#
_symmetry.space_group_name_H-M   'P 1'
#
loop_
_entity.id
_entity.type
_entity.pdbx_description
1 polymer ?
#
loop_
_entity_poly.entity_id
_entity_poly.type
_entity_poly.pdbx_seq_one_letter_code
_entity_poly.pdbx_strand_id
1 'polypeptide(L)'
;MNRRELYRPLVERTLVNYQVQYLARRYDFGKESLVARLLVEEINRRMEEMESVLGIERVKPFELYVQKAQSQARLPLFCPEYLDPILGGGDFGMARQLILERCLQSYHMGFPKGGRGDLVRIIDPWSLVRKKGPSSYVDQLCQDIQPYSKTDAASWDCMIEQIQPVLPADRLQAPDLLAPGRVLKELTEFVAAEAGLGRVVARQLVEEVIALRHICCPRTKELKPYEMPLIVTHVSARLSEDVSTRFRQLTPVIITVWKPEELEQQPDTVPGFLEQLKRRIVRVCFEAYRQNGLLTLMELQWIFQLSSARISELIRSVQREHNLVVPTPGTILDAGRSMTHKDVIVGLHLQGYTVKDIARMTHHSPRAVDNYIGTFEAVLILYLFGVPPELMARLLKRGISLINEHLKLVREHYRDHQEIKEYLASKGVKI
;
A
#
# COMPACT_ATOMS: atom_id res chain seq x y z
N MET A 1 -19.23 5.97 9.73
CA MET A 1 -17.85 6.50 9.69
C MET A 1 -17.86 7.76 8.86
N ASN A 2 -17.39 8.89 9.40
CA ASN A 2 -17.37 10.16 8.68
C ASN A 2 -16.40 10.06 7.48
N ARG A 3 -16.73 10.64 6.32
CA ARG A 3 -15.82 10.68 5.15
C ARG A 3 -14.46 11.29 5.54
N ARG A 4 -14.46 12.28 6.44
CA ARG A 4 -13.22 12.87 6.98
C ARG A 4 -12.36 11.86 7.73
N GLU A 5 -12.96 11.01 8.57
CA GLU A 5 -12.23 9.96 9.29
C GLU A 5 -11.68 8.89 8.36
N LEU A 6 -12.39 8.58 7.27
CA LEU A 6 -11.95 7.63 6.26
C LEU A 6 -10.68 8.10 5.55
N TYR A 7 -10.63 9.36 5.09
CA TYR A 7 -9.49 9.88 4.33
C TYR A 7 -8.39 10.50 5.21
N ARG A 8 -8.64 10.73 6.49
CA ARG A 8 -7.65 11.28 7.43
C ARG A 8 -6.29 10.57 7.39
N PRO A 9 -6.19 9.22 7.40
CA PRO A 9 -4.91 8.52 7.30
C PRO A 9 -4.11 8.86 6.04
N LEU A 10 -4.78 9.16 4.93
CA LEU A 10 -4.14 9.51 3.67
C LEU A 10 -3.52 10.91 3.74
N VAL A 11 -4.26 11.88 4.30
CA VAL A 11 -3.77 13.26 4.48
C VAL A 11 -2.64 13.32 5.50
N GLU A 12 -2.61 12.39 6.47
CA GLU A 12 -1.58 12.35 7.50
C GLU A 12 -0.25 11.73 7.03
N ARG A 13 -0.19 11.12 5.84
CA ARG A 13 1.04 10.52 5.26
C ARG A 13 1.94 11.56 4.58
N THR A 14 2.31 12.59 5.33
CA THR A 14 3.23 13.65 4.87
C THR A 14 4.65 13.40 5.36
N LEU A 15 5.62 14.00 4.66
CA LEU A 15 7.02 14.05 5.08
C LEU A 15 7.15 14.58 6.52
N VAL A 16 6.48 15.69 6.82
CA VAL A 16 6.53 16.35 8.14
C VAL A 16 6.02 15.40 9.22
N ASN A 17 4.87 14.75 9.03
CA ASN A 17 4.35 13.82 10.01
C ASN A 17 5.26 12.61 10.20
N TYR A 18 5.87 12.09 9.13
CA TYR A 18 6.83 11.01 9.21
C TYR A 18 8.07 11.39 10.03
N GLN A 19 8.65 12.57 9.78
CA GLN A 19 9.78 13.10 10.55
C GLN A 19 9.40 13.34 12.02
N VAL A 20 8.22 13.92 12.31
CA VAL A 20 7.75 14.11 13.69
C VAL A 20 7.57 12.77 14.42
N GLN A 21 7.01 11.75 13.76
CA GLN A 21 6.91 10.40 14.33
C GLN A 21 8.30 9.80 14.63
N TYR A 22 9.27 10.04 13.74
CA TYR A 22 10.64 9.57 13.94
C TYR A 22 11.26 10.24 15.18
N LEU A 23 11.13 11.56 15.30
CA LEU A 23 11.61 12.32 16.46
C LEU A 23 10.95 11.85 17.76
N ALA A 24 9.64 11.59 17.74
CA ALA A 24 8.91 11.09 18.91
C ALA A 24 9.35 9.69 19.36
N ARG A 25 9.89 8.86 18.45
CA ARG A 25 10.39 7.52 18.78
C ARG A 25 11.85 7.49 19.21
N ARG A 26 12.66 8.46 18.78
CA ARG A 26 14.13 8.44 18.95
C ARG A 26 14.68 9.49 19.91
N TYR A 27 13.99 10.62 20.07
CA TYR A 27 14.44 11.77 20.87
C TYR A 27 13.44 12.14 21.98
N ASP A 28 12.59 11.20 22.39
CA ASP A 28 11.61 11.35 23.49
C ASP A 28 10.63 12.54 23.36
N PHE A 29 10.46 13.09 22.15
CA PHE A 29 9.41 14.08 21.93
C PHE A 29 8.03 13.45 22.12
N GLY A 30 7.11 14.22 22.70
CA GLY A 30 5.70 13.83 22.73
C GLY A 30 5.15 13.57 21.32
N LYS A 31 4.27 12.58 21.20
CA LYS A 31 3.57 12.21 19.95
C LYS A 31 2.96 13.43 19.23
N GLU A 32 2.39 14.38 19.97
CA GLU A 32 1.78 15.60 19.43
C GLU A 32 2.64 16.85 19.69
N SER A 33 3.95 16.69 19.87
CA SER A 33 4.86 17.80 20.17
C SER A 33 4.84 18.87 19.09
N LEU A 34 4.38 20.06 19.47
CA LEU A 34 4.43 21.25 18.63
C LEU A 34 5.87 21.68 18.38
N VAL A 35 6.76 21.50 19.36
CA VAL A 35 8.20 21.76 19.21
C VAL A 35 8.77 20.87 18.11
N ALA A 36 8.54 19.56 18.17
CA ALA A 36 9.06 18.64 17.15
C ALA A 36 8.56 19.01 15.74
N ARG A 37 7.29 19.43 15.61
CA ARG A 37 6.75 19.91 14.34
C ARG A 37 7.43 21.19 13.86
N LEU A 38 7.59 22.19 14.73
CA LEU A 38 8.26 23.45 14.42
C LEU A 38 9.70 23.23 13.96
N LEU A 39 10.45 22.36 14.64
CA LEU A 39 11.81 21.99 14.24
C LEU A 39 11.84 21.40 12.83
N VAL A 40 10.98 20.43 12.57
CA VAL A 40 10.92 19.71 11.28
C VAL A 40 10.52 20.66 10.15
N GLU A 41 9.52 21.51 10.37
CA GLU A 41 9.06 22.50 9.39
C GLU A 41 10.16 23.50 9.04
N GLU A 42 10.87 24.01 10.04
CA GLU A 42 11.98 24.95 9.83
C GLU A 42 13.16 24.31 9.10
N ILE A 43 13.56 23.08 9.49
CA ILE A 43 14.61 22.32 8.78
C ILE A 43 14.21 22.11 7.31
N ASN A 44 12.98 21.67 7.05
CA ASN A 44 12.51 21.42 5.70
C ASN A 44 12.46 22.70 4.85
N ARG A 45 12.02 23.83 5.44
CA ARG A 45 11.96 25.14 4.78
C ARG A 45 13.36 25.60 4.35
N ARG A 46 14.33 25.57 5.27
CA ARG A 46 15.73 25.96 4.99
C ARG A 46 16.35 25.07 3.91
N MET A 47 16.04 23.78 3.92
CA MET A 47 16.49 22.85 2.88
C MET A 47 15.84 23.13 1.52
N GLU A 48 14.56 23.46 1.47
CA GLU A 48 13.86 23.81 0.23
C GLU A 48 14.39 25.11 -0.40
N GLU A 49 14.66 26.14 0.41
CA GLU A 49 15.30 27.39 -0.04
C GLU A 49 16.67 27.13 -0.66
N MET A 50 17.50 26.36 0.04
CA MET A 50 18.84 26.02 -0.41
C MET A 50 18.81 25.21 -1.71
N GLU A 51 17.95 24.20 -1.79
CA GLU A 51 17.83 23.36 -2.99
C GLU A 51 17.30 24.14 -4.18
N SER A 52 16.42 25.11 -3.97
CA SER A 52 15.96 26.03 -5.01
C SER A 52 17.13 26.84 -5.59
N VAL A 53 18.03 27.34 -4.75
CA VAL A 53 19.25 28.06 -5.19
C VAL A 53 20.20 27.13 -5.96
N LEU A 54 20.30 25.87 -5.57
CA LEU A 54 21.16 24.88 -6.22
C LEU A 54 20.51 24.20 -7.46
N GLY A 55 19.26 24.53 -7.78
CA GLY A 55 18.51 23.90 -8.87
C GLY A 55 18.25 22.39 -8.65
N ILE A 56 18.19 21.95 -7.39
CA ILE A 56 17.92 20.55 -7.04
C ILE A 56 16.41 20.33 -7.05
N GLU A 57 15.95 19.49 -7.98
CA GLU A 57 14.55 19.08 -8.06
C GLU A 57 14.31 17.74 -7.37
N ARG A 58 13.23 17.68 -6.58
CA ARG A 58 12.77 16.48 -5.89
C ARG A 58 11.36 16.09 -6.30
N VAL A 59 11.08 14.82 -6.13
CA VAL A 59 9.76 14.23 -6.33
C VAL A 59 9.14 13.97 -4.96
N LYS A 60 7.99 14.59 -4.69
CA LYS A 60 7.28 14.47 -3.40
C LYS A 60 6.45 13.19 -3.36
N PRO A 61 6.07 12.68 -2.17
CA PRO A 61 5.14 11.56 -2.06
C PRO A 61 3.88 11.79 -2.89
N PHE A 62 3.43 10.75 -3.62
CA PHE A 62 2.33 10.80 -4.60
C PHE A 62 2.58 11.60 -5.90
N GLU A 63 3.78 12.09 -6.15
CA GLU A 63 4.15 12.61 -7.47
C GLU A 63 4.74 11.51 -8.34
N LEU A 64 4.08 11.19 -9.44
CA LEU A 64 4.61 10.27 -10.44
C LEU A 64 5.68 10.98 -11.26
N TYR A 65 6.92 10.47 -11.23
CA TYR A 65 8.00 11.00 -12.03
C TYR A 65 7.87 10.51 -13.48
N VAL A 66 7.82 11.41 -14.44
CA VAL A 66 7.78 11.08 -15.87
C VAL A 66 8.96 11.71 -16.55
N GLN A 67 9.76 10.91 -17.24
CA GLN A 67 10.89 11.39 -18.03
C GLN A 67 10.84 10.75 -19.42
N LYS A 68 10.95 11.59 -20.45
CA LYS A 68 11.14 11.14 -21.84
C LYS A 68 12.25 11.97 -22.47
N ALA A 69 13.32 11.29 -22.90
CA ALA A 69 14.55 11.95 -23.37
C ALA A 69 15.06 12.98 -22.33
N GLN A 70 15.22 14.25 -22.73
CA GLN A 70 15.69 15.32 -21.86
C GLN A 70 14.56 16.05 -21.10
N SER A 71 13.30 15.76 -21.42
CA SER A 71 12.13 16.37 -20.79
C SER A 71 11.65 15.54 -19.60
N GLN A 72 11.24 16.22 -18.54
CA GLN A 72 10.72 15.60 -17.32
C GLN A 72 9.51 16.35 -16.77
N ALA A 73 8.61 15.65 -16.10
CA ALA A 73 7.49 16.20 -15.37
C ALA A 73 7.24 15.41 -14.08
N ARG A 74 6.62 16.07 -13.10
CA ARG A 74 6.17 15.48 -11.84
C ARG A 74 4.66 15.57 -11.80
N LEU A 75 3.97 14.44 -11.82
CA LEU A 75 2.51 14.43 -11.91
C LEU A 75 1.92 14.17 -10.51
N PRO A 76 1.36 15.18 -9.82
CA PRO A 76 0.82 15.02 -8.49
C PRO A 76 -0.52 14.26 -8.55
N LEU A 77 -0.47 12.95 -8.31
CA LEU A 77 -1.66 12.07 -8.35
C LEU A 77 -2.54 12.21 -7.10
N PHE A 78 -2.00 12.78 -6.02
CA PHE A 78 -2.74 13.13 -4.82
C PHE A 78 -2.21 14.42 -4.19
N CYS A 79 -3.13 15.32 -3.87
CA CYS A 79 -2.94 16.45 -2.98
C CYS A 79 -4.15 16.52 -2.03
N PRO A 80 -4.01 17.04 -0.80
CA PRO A 80 -5.13 17.13 0.15
C PRO A 80 -6.38 17.82 -0.41
N GLU A 81 -6.20 18.84 -1.26
CA GLU A 81 -7.27 19.63 -1.88
C GLU A 81 -8.12 18.79 -2.84
N TYR A 82 -7.59 17.69 -3.39
CA TYR A 82 -8.35 16.80 -4.25
C TYR A 82 -9.45 16.04 -3.50
N LEU A 83 -9.42 16.07 -2.16
CA LEU A 83 -10.49 15.51 -1.32
C LEU A 83 -11.70 16.42 -1.19
N ASP A 84 -11.58 17.71 -1.48
CA ASP A 84 -12.65 18.70 -1.27
C ASP A 84 -13.98 18.29 -1.93
N PRO A 85 -14.01 17.81 -3.19
CA PRO A 85 -15.25 17.33 -3.81
C PRO A 85 -15.87 16.15 -3.06
N ILE A 86 -15.05 15.22 -2.57
CA ILE A 86 -15.50 14.01 -1.87
C ILE A 86 -16.02 14.36 -0.48
N LEU A 87 -15.33 15.26 0.22
CA LEU A 87 -15.72 15.74 1.54
C LEU A 87 -16.99 16.61 1.48
N GLY A 88 -17.19 17.33 0.37
CA GLY A 88 -18.38 18.14 0.08
C GLY A 88 -19.61 17.34 -0.38
N GLY A 89 -19.54 16.01 -0.43
CA GLY A 89 -20.68 15.16 -0.81
C GLY A 89 -20.59 14.54 -2.21
N GLY A 90 -19.70 15.05 -3.06
CA GLY A 90 -19.45 14.55 -4.42
C GLY A 90 -18.75 13.18 -4.47
N ASP A 91 -18.31 12.81 -5.67
CA ASP A 91 -17.71 11.51 -5.97
C ASP A 91 -16.21 11.60 -6.34
N PHE A 92 -15.57 10.44 -6.51
CA PHE A 92 -14.17 10.36 -6.95
C PHE A 92 -13.98 10.82 -8.40
N GLY A 93 -15.04 10.83 -9.22
CA GLY A 93 -15.02 11.34 -10.58
C GLY A 93 -14.67 12.83 -10.63
N MET A 94 -15.24 13.62 -9.72
CA MET A 94 -14.92 15.04 -9.57
C MET A 94 -13.46 15.26 -9.15
N ALA A 95 -12.96 14.47 -8.18
CA ALA A 95 -11.56 14.53 -7.77
C ALA A 95 -10.60 14.22 -8.94
N ARG A 96 -10.94 13.26 -9.81
CA ARG A 96 -10.15 12.94 -11.01
C ARG A 96 -10.06 14.09 -12.01
N GLN A 97 -11.07 14.94 -12.13
CA GLN A 97 -10.97 16.13 -12.99
C GLN A 97 -9.93 17.12 -12.45
N LEU A 98 -9.92 17.35 -11.13
CA LEU A 98 -8.90 18.20 -10.50
C LEU A 98 -7.48 17.64 -10.68
N ILE A 99 -7.31 16.33 -10.50
CA ILE A 99 -6.03 15.64 -10.75
C ILE A 99 -5.60 15.85 -12.21
N LEU A 100 -6.52 15.63 -13.15
CA LEU A 100 -6.22 15.76 -14.58
C LEU A 100 -5.82 17.18 -14.95
N GLU A 101 -6.54 18.19 -14.47
CA GLU A 101 -6.22 19.61 -14.71
C GLU A 101 -4.84 19.96 -14.15
N ARG A 102 -4.54 19.56 -12.91
CA ARG A 102 -3.26 19.87 -12.27
C ARG A 102 -2.09 19.11 -12.90
N CYS A 103 -2.27 17.83 -13.20
CA CYS A 103 -1.28 17.03 -13.90
C CYS A 103 -1.06 17.55 -15.32
N LEU A 104 -2.08 18.06 -16.00
CA LEU A 104 -1.96 18.64 -17.33
C LEU A 104 -1.13 19.92 -17.30
N GLN A 105 -1.33 20.80 -16.32
CA GLN A 105 -0.48 21.98 -16.12
C GLN A 105 0.98 21.56 -15.93
N SER A 106 1.26 20.62 -15.02
CA SER A 106 2.64 20.19 -14.78
C SER A 106 3.25 19.43 -15.97
N TYR A 107 2.44 18.70 -16.73
CA TYR A 107 2.90 17.98 -17.91
C TYR A 107 3.29 18.94 -19.03
N HIS A 108 2.52 20.01 -19.28
CA HIS A 108 2.87 21.01 -20.30
C HIS A 108 4.15 21.78 -19.97
N MET A 109 4.44 22.03 -18.68
CA MET A 109 5.69 22.67 -18.26
C MET A 109 6.91 21.82 -18.63
N GLY A 110 6.81 20.49 -18.48
CA GLY A 110 7.89 19.55 -18.82
C GLY A 110 7.92 19.14 -20.30
N PHE A 111 6.74 19.06 -20.92
CA PHE A 111 6.50 18.58 -22.28
C PHE A 111 5.61 19.57 -23.05
N PRO A 112 6.16 20.68 -23.57
CA PRO A 112 5.37 21.74 -24.23
C PRO A 112 4.54 21.29 -25.43
N LYS A 113 4.93 20.19 -26.10
CA LYS A 113 4.22 19.58 -27.24
C LYS A 113 3.28 18.44 -26.84
N GLY A 114 3.27 18.04 -25.56
CA GLY A 114 2.49 16.91 -25.07
C GLY A 114 1.03 17.28 -24.87
N GLY A 115 0.11 16.43 -25.36
CA GLY A 115 -1.33 16.69 -25.27
C GLY A 115 -2.00 16.01 -24.07
N ARG A 116 -3.28 16.38 -23.83
CA ARG A 116 -4.15 15.70 -22.85
C ARG A 116 -4.23 14.18 -23.08
N GLY A 117 -4.25 13.75 -24.34
CA GLY A 117 -4.30 12.32 -24.69
C GLY A 117 -3.10 11.53 -24.16
N ASP A 118 -1.89 12.10 -24.25
CA ASP A 118 -0.66 11.45 -23.77
C ASP A 118 -0.66 11.31 -22.25
N LEU A 119 -1.10 12.36 -21.55
CA LEU A 119 -1.21 12.34 -20.10
C LEU A 119 -2.22 11.28 -19.64
N VAL A 120 -3.39 11.23 -20.26
CA VAL A 120 -4.45 10.28 -19.88
C VAL A 120 -3.97 8.84 -20.07
N ARG A 121 -3.16 8.53 -21.09
CA ARG A 121 -2.55 7.19 -21.25
C ARG A 121 -1.66 6.79 -20.08
N ILE A 122 -1.09 7.75 -19.36
CA ILE A 122 -0.21 7.51 -18.20
C ILE A 122 -1.04 7.41 -16.93
N ILE A 123 -1.93 8.37 -16.67
CA ILE A 123 -2.59 8.50 -15.35
C ILE A 123 -3.96 7.81 -15.27
N ASP A 124 -4.75 7.80 -16.36
CA ASP A 124 -6.09 7.19 -16.40
C ASP A 124 -6.35 6.48 -17.75
N PRO A 125 -5.54 5.45 -18.09
CA PRO A 125 -5.70 4.70 -19.34
C PRO A 125 -7.05 3.98 -19.44
N TRP A 126 -7.68 3.65 -18.30
CA TRP A 126 -8.99 2.99 -18.26
C TRP A 126 -10.08 3.83 -18.94
N SER A 127 -10.02 5.16 -18.79
CA SER A 127 -10.94 6.08 -19.46
C SER A 127 -10.88 6.03 -20.99
N LEU A 128 -9.74 5.61 -21.58
CA LEU A 128 -9.55 5.50 -23.02
C LEU A 128 -10.14 4.19 -23.56
N VAL A 129 -9.82 3.08 -22.89
CA VAL A 129 -10.27 1.74 -23.32
C VAL A 129 -11.79 1.61 -23.19
N ARG A 130 -12.38 2.17 -22.12
CA ARG A 130 -13.84 2.14 -21.92
C ARG A 130 -14.63 2.89 -23.00
N LYS A 131 -14.07 3.96 -23.58
CA LYS A 131 -14.72 4.72 -24.66
C LYS A 131 -14.76 3.96 -25.99
N LYS A 132 -13.83 3.03 -26.21
CA LYS A 132 -13.76 2.19 -27.42
C LYS A 132 -14.54 0.87 -27.29
N GLY A 133 -14.90 0.47 -26.06
CA GLY A 133 -15.63 -0.77 -25.77
C GLY A 133 -17.15 -0.65 -25.91
N PRO A 134 -17.89 -1.77 -25.81
CA PRO A 134 -19.35 -1.76 -25.82
C PRO A 134 -19.91 -0.91 -24.67
N SER A 135 -21.09 -0.29 -24.88
CA SER A 135 -21.76 0.59 -23.90
C SER A 135 -22.04 -0.08 -22.55
N SER A 136 -22.13 -1.41 -22.53
CA SER A 136 -22.11 -2.24 -21.33
C SER A 136 -21.07 -3.35 -21.48
N TYR A 137 -20.03 -3.32 -20.65
CA TYR A 137 -19.13 -4.44 -20.44
C TYR A 137 -19.43 -4.97 -19.04
N VAL A 138 -19.92 -6.20 -18.94
CA VAL A 138 -20.05 -6.90 -17.66
C VAL A 138 -18.70 -7.53 -17.39
N ASP A 139 -18.01 -7.06 -16.35
CA ASP A 139 -16.72 -7.63 -15.99
C ASP A 139 -16.92 -9.09 -15.55
N GLN A 140 -16.25 -10.01 -16.25
CA GLN A 140 -16.19 -11.41 -15.84
C GLN A 140 -15.13 -11.59 -14.75
N LEU A 141 -15.31 -10.89 -13.61
CA LEU A 141 -14.43 -11.06 -12.46
C LEU A 141 -14.71 -12.40 -11.80
N CYS A 142 -13.63 -13.10 -11.43
CA CYS A 142 -13.73 -14.39 -10.77
C CYS A 142 -14.33 -14.26 -9.37
N GLN A 143 -15.48 -14.90 -9.18
CA GLN A 143 -16.21 -14.91 -7.91
C GLN A 143 -15.83 -16.10 -7.03
N ASP A 144 -15.51 -17.23 -7.65
CA ASP A 144 -15.20 -18.50 -6.99
C ASP A 144 -13.69 -18.81 -7.03
N ILE A 145 -13.20 -19.56 -6.04
CA ILE A 145 -11.79 -19.97 -6.00
C ILE A 145 -11.53 -20.98 -7.11
N GLN A 146 -10.58 -20.69 -8.00
CA GLN A 146 -10.16 -21.64 -9.02
C GLN A 146 -9.26 -22.72 -8.44
N PRO A 147 -9.22 -23.92 -9.06
CA PRO A 147 -8.29 -24.97 -8.66
C PRO A 147 -6.84 -24.53 -8.82
N TYR A 148 -6.00 -24.91 -7.85
CA TYR A 148 -4.59 -24.58 -7.88
C TYR A 148 -3.88 -25.16 -9.12
N SER A 149 -3.24 -24.28 -9.90
CA SER A 149 -2.45 -24.65 -11.06
C SER A 149 -0.96 -24.39 -10.81
N LYS A 150 -0.14 -25.45 -10.87
CA LYS A 150 1.32 -25.36 -10.67
C LYS A 150 2.01 -24.48 -11.72
N THR A 151 1.55 -24.53 -12.97
CA THR A 151 2.15 -23.75 -14.07
C THR A 151 1.87 -22.26 -13.94
N ASP A 152 0.65 -21.92 -13.53
CA ASP A 152 0.23 -20.55 -13.27
C ASP A 152 0.95 -19.99 -12.03
N ALA A 153 0.95 -20.73 -10.92
CA ALA A 153 1.68 -20.37 -9.72
C ALA A 153 3.17 -20.11 -9.99
N ALA A 154 3.84 -20.96 -10.78
CA ALA A 154 5.23 -20.76 -11.16
C ALA A 154 5.46 -19.47 -11.98
N SER A 155 4.49 -19.06 -12.81
CA SER A 155 4.57 -17.80 -13.56
C SER A 155 4.50 -16.58 -12.62
N TRP A 156 3.60 -16.63 -11.64
CA TRP A 156 3.49 -15.59 -10.61
C TRP A 156 4.68 -15.55 -9.68
N ASP A 157 5.17 -16.70 -9.23
CA ASP A 157 6.38 -16.82 -8.40
C ASP A 157 7.58 -16.19 -9.12
N CYS A 158 7.81 -16.55 -10.39
CA CYS A 158 8.87 -15.97 -11.21
C CYS A 158 8.75 -14.44 -11.30
N MET A 159 7.54 -13.93 -11.53
CA MET A 159 7.28 -12.49 -11.55
C MET A 159 7.58 -11.83 -10.19
N ILE A 160 7.19 -12.44 -9.08
CA ILE A 160 7.34 -11.91 -7.72
C ILE A 160 8.79 -11.98 -7.24
N GLU A 161 9.54 -13.00 -7.64
CA GLU A 161 10.97 -13.15 -7.37
C GLU A 161 11.81 -12.11 -8.11
N GLN A 162 11.41 -11.73 -9.31
CA GLN A 162 12.05 -10.66 -10.10
C GLN A 162 11.84 -9.26 -9.50
N ILE A 163 10.90 -9.09 -8.56
CA ILE A 163 10.67 -7.81 -7.89
C ILE A 163 11.74 -7.59 -6.82
N GLN A 164 12.83 -6.95 -7.22
CA GLN A 164 13.97 -6.60 -6.38
C GLN A 164 14.19 -5.07 -6.38
N PRO A 165 13.33 -4.31 -5.67
CA PRO A 165 13.46 -2.86 -5.60
C PRO A 165 14.67 -2.47 -4.75
N VAL A 166 15.38 -1.42 -5.16
CA VAL A 166 16.39 -0.77 -4.33
C VAL A 166 15.69 0.03 -3.23
N LEU A 167 16.04 -0.23 -1.96
CA LEU A 167 15.42 0.46 -0.83
C LEU A 167 15.67 1.97 -0.93
N PRO A 168 14.73 2.82 -0.51
CA PRO A 168 14.92 4.27 -0.58
C PRO A 168 16.16 4.77 0.20
N ALA A 169 16.55 4.09 1.28
CA ALA A 169 17.76 4.40 2.04
C ALA A 169 19.05 4.03 1.29
N ASP A 170 19.04 2.98 0.48
CA ASP A 170 20.22 2.52 -0.29
C ASP A 170 20.47 3.38 -1.55
N ARG A 171 19.51 4.25 -1.89
CA ARG A 171 19.64 5.23 -2.98
C ARG A 171 20.40 6.49 -2.57
N LEU A 172 20.64 6.68 -1.26
CA LEU A 172 21.33 7.85 -0.73
C LEU A 172 22.79 7.88 -1.19
N GLN A 173 23.22 9.02 -1.74
CA GLN A 173 24.62 9.30 -2.02
C GLN A 173 25.21 10.17 -0.91
N ALA A 174 26.55 10.20 -0.77
CA ALA A 174 27.22 11.01 0.26
C ALA A 174 26.79 12.51 0.30
N PRO A 175 26.50 13.20 -0.84
CA PRO A 175 26.00 14.57 -0.83
C PRO A 175 24.57 14.73 -0.31
N ASP A 176 23.84 13.64 -0.09
CA ASP A 176 22.44 13.63 0.35
C ASP A 176 22.29 13.64 1.88
N LEU A 177 23.40 13.46 2.59
CA LEU A 177 23.42 13.41 4.05
C LEU A 177 23.80 14.76 4.67
N LEU A 178 24.26 15.73 3.87
CA LEU A 178 24.90 16.93 4.38
C LEU A 178 24.28 18.20 3.77
N ALA A 179 23.75 19.06 4.65
CA ALA A 179 23.58 20.47 4.32
C ALA A 179 24.95 21.18 4.26
N PRO A 180 25.10 22.27 3.48
CA PRO A 180 26.27 23.14 3.54
C PRO A 180 26.57 23.54 4.99
N GLY A 181 27.85 23.55 5.36
CA GLY A 181 28.26 23.68 6.77
C GLY A 181 27.69 24.90 7.50
N ARG A 182 27.42 26.00 6.77
CA ARG A 182 26.73 27.18 7.30
C ARG A 182 25.29 26.90 7.71
N VAL A 183 24.49 26.31 6.81
CA VAL A 183 23.08 25.99 7.06
C VAL A 183 22.95 24.96 8.18
N LEU A 184 23.83 23.95 8.18
CA LEU A 184 23.87 22.95 9.25
C LEU A 184 24.15 23.59 10.62
N LYS A 185 25.09 24.54 10.69
CA LYS A 185 25.42 25.26 11.92
C LYS A 185 24.24 26.10 12.41
N GLU A 186 23.62 26.89 11.52
CA GLU A 186 22.44 27.72 11.85
C GLU A 186 21.27 26.86 12.36
N LEU A 187 20.96 25.74 11.68
CA LEU A 187 19.91 24.82 12.10
C LEU A 187 20.24 24.12 13.43
N THR A 188 21.51 23.76 13.66
CA THR A 188 21.93 23.13 14.91
C THR A 188 21.76 24.09 16.09
N GLU A 189 22.12 25.36 15.92
CA GLU A 189 21.95 26.40 16.94
C GLU A 189 20.47 26.63 17.25
N PHE A 190 19.62 26.67 16.22
CA PHE A 190 18.17 26.77 16.35
C PHE A 190 17.56 25.58 17.11
N VAL A 191 17.85 24.34 16.69
CA VAL A 191 17.34 23.13 17.35
C VAL A 191 17.79 23.04 18.80
N ALA A 192 19.05 23.39 19.09
CA ALA A 192 19.57 23.38 20.45
C ALA A 192 18.83 24.38 21.35
N ALA A 193 18.51 25.57 20.83
CA ALA A 193 17.78 26.59 21.56
C ALA A 193 16.31 26.20 21.82
N GLU A 194 15.59 25.76 20.79
CA GLU A 194 14.15 25.49 20.88
C GLU A 194 13.82 24.18 21.62
N ALA A 195 14.66 23.15 21.50
CA ALA A 195 14.42 21.84 22.13
C ALA A 195 15.17 21.64 23.44
N GLY A 196 16.05 22.58 23.83
CA GLY A 196 16.91 22.41 25.00
C GLY A 196 17.90 21.24 24.88
N LEU A 197 18.22 20.83 23.65
CA LEU A 197 19.13 19.71 23.38
C LEU A 197 20.59 20.18 23.35
N GLY A 198 21.52 19.33 23.81
CA GLY A 198 22.95 19.58 23.65
C GLY A 198 23.33 19.65 22.16
N ARG A 199 24.33 20.47 21.82
CA ARG A 199 24.72 20.75 20.42
C ARG A 199 25.01 19.51 19.57
N VAL A 200 25.58 18.46 20.17
CA VAL A 200 25.87 17.19 19.47
C VAL A 200 24.57 16.48 19.08
N VAL A 201 23.63 16.38 20.01
CA VAL A 201 22.32 15.74 19.79
C VAL A 201 21.48 16.58 18.81
N ALA A 202 21.50 17.90 18.95
CA ALA A 202 20.82 18.81 18.03
C ALA A 202 21.33 18.66 16.59
N ARG A 203 22.66 18.55 16.41
CA ARG A 203 23.27 18.33 15.09
C ARG A 203 22.83 16.98 14.50
N GLN A 204 22.90 15.92 15.29
CA GLN A 204 22.49 14.59 14.85
C GLN A 204 21.01 14.57 14.43
N LEU A 205 20.14 15.25 15.20
CA LEU A 205 18.73 15.41 14.88
C LEU A 205 18.55 16.08 13.51
N VAL A 206 19.26 17.19 13.25
CA VAL A 206 19.19 17.89 11.96
C VAL A 206 19.62 16.98 10.82
N GLU A 207 20.76 16.30 10.96
CA GLU A 207 21.28 15.37 9.95
C GLU A 207 20.30 14.22 9.66
N GLU A 208 19.70 13.62 10.70
CA GLU A 208 18.70 12.56 10.55
C GLU A 208 17.40 13.07 9.90
N VAL A 209 16.91 14.26 10.26
CA VAL A 209 15.71 14.86 9.64
C VAL A 209 15.96 15.16 8.15
N ILE A 210 17.16 15.65 7.80
CA ILE A 210 17.58 15.85 6.42
C ILE A 210 17.64 14.51 5.67
N ALA A 211 18.21 13.47 6.26
CA ALA A 211 18.24 12.14 5.66
C ALA A 211 16.83 11.60 5.39
N LEU A 212 15.90 11.72 6.35
CA LEU A 212 14.50 11.30 6.15
C LEU A 212 13.82 12.06 5.01
N ARG A 213 14.11 13.36 4.85
CA ARG A 213 13.64 14.15 3.72
C ARG A 213 14.12 13.60 2.39
N HIS A 214 15.39 13.17 2.30
CA HIS A 214 15.92 12.57 1.07
C HIS A 214 15.24 11.22 0.76
N ILE A 215 15.10 10.36 1.77
CA ILE A 215 14.48 9.04 1.62
C ILE A 215 13.01 9.17 1.17
N CYS A 216 12.28 10.16 1.68
CA CYS A 216 10.86 10.37 1.35
C CYS A 216 10.65 11.18 0.06
N CYS A 217 11.58 12.08 -0.26
CA CYS A 217 11.53 12.97 -1.42
C CYS A 217 12.84 12.85 -2.21
N PRO A 218 13.06 11.75 -2.95
CA PRO A 218 14.28 11.54 -3.72
C PRO A 218 14.46 12.59 -4.81
N ARG A 219 15.70 12.79 -5.26
CA ARG A 219 16.01 13.68 -6.38
C ARG A 219 15.56 13.06 -7.69
N THR A 220 15.27 13.89 -8.69
CA THR A 220 14.88 13.38 -10.03
C THR A 220 15.93 12.45 -10.64
N LYS A 221 17.21 12.66 -10.36
CA LYS A 221 18.33 11.82 -10.85
C LYS A 221 18.41 10.43 -10.21
N GLU A 222 17.79 10.24 -9.04
CA GLU A 222 17.79 8.97 -8.29
C GLU A 222 16.59 8.08 -8.66
N LEU A 223 15.66 8.62 -9.45
CA LEU A 223 14.44 7.95 -9.87
C LEU A 223 14.54 7.51 -11.32
N LYS A 224 13.98 6.33 -11.58
CA LYS A 224 13.71 5.84 -12.93
C LYS A 224 12.39 6.44 -13.43
N PRO A 225 12.19 6.53 -14.76
CA PRO A 225 10.91 6.95 -15.32
C PRO A 225 9.75 6.12 -14.76
N TYR A 226 8.66 6.78 -14.42
CA TYR A 226 7.43 6.22 -13.85
C TYR A 226 7.55 5.63 -12.44
N GLU A 227 8.64 5.92 -11.73
CA GLU A 227 8.70 5.69 -10.28
C GLU A 227 7.94 6.80 -9.52
N MET A 228 7.41 6.43 -8.36
CA MET A 228 6.68 7.32 -7.47
C MET A 228 7.03 7.01 -6.01
N PRO A 229 7.57 7.99 -5.26
CA PRO A 229 7.77 7.85 -3.82
C PRO A 229 6.43 7.92 -3.07
N LEU A 230 6.32 7.16 -1.99
CA LEU A 230 5.16 7.10 -1.11
C LEU A 230 5.59 6.89 0.34
N ILE A 231 4.77 7.34 1.29
CA ILE A 231 4.93 7.01 2.72
C ILE A 231 3.75 6.14 3.11
N VAL A 232 4.01 4.86 3.36
CA VAL A 232 2.96 3.83 3.50
C VAL A 232 3.04 3.15 4.87
N THR A 233 2.09 2.27 5.16
CA THR A 233 2.07 1.54 6.44
C THR A 233 3.20 0.51 6.46
N HIS A 234 3.97 0.43 7.55
CA HIS A 234 5.02 -0.59 7.68
C HIS A 234 4.43 -1.97 7.99
N VAL A 235 5.08 -3.06 7.53
CA VAL A 235 4.64 -4.45 7.76
C VAL A 235 4.57 -4.86 9.23
N SER A 236 5.30 -4.17 10.11
CA SER A 236 5.26 -4.38 11.57
C SER A 236 4.39 -3.37 12.32
N ALA A 237 3.58 -2.58 11.62
CA ALA A 237 2.67 -1.62 12.23
C ALA A 237 1.53 -2.37 12.96
N ARG A 238 1.81 -2.82 14.18
CA ARG A 238 0.83 -3.54 15.01
C ARG A 238 -0.41 -2.66 15.23
N LEU A 239 -1.58 -3.30 15.18
CA LEU A 239 -2.84 -2.70 15.62
C LEU A 239 -2.77 -2.54 17.14
N SER A 240 -2.65 -1.32 17.63
CA SER A 240 -2.86 -0.99 19.04
C SER A 240 -4.05 -0.06 19.16
N GLU A 241 -4.96 -0.34 20.08
CA GLU A 241 -6.17 0.48 20.33
C GLU A 241 -5.81 1.90 20.78
N ASP A 242 -4.64 2.08 21.41
CA ASP A 242 -4.21 3.34 22.03
C ASP A 242 -3.54 4.34 21.06
N VAL A 243 -3.48 4.03 19.77
CA VAL A 243 -2.64 4.79 18.82
C VAL A 243 -3.47 5.21 17.62
N SER A 244 -3.81 6.51 17.58
CA SER A 244 -4.36 7.17 16.40
C SER A 244 -3.58 6.76 15.13
N THR A 245 -4.28 6.59 14.00
CA THR A 245 -3.68 6.16 12.73
C THR A 245 -2.43 6.97 12.36
N ARG A 246 -2.40 8.25 12.76
CA ARG A 246 -1.27 9.19 12.65
C ARG A 246 0.05 8.75 13.31
N PHE A 247 0.07 7.66 14.08
CA PHE A 247 1.24 7.16 14.81
C PHE A 247 1.54 5.69 14.52
N ARG A 248 0.78 5.08 13.59
CA ARG A 248 1.15 3.78 13.06
C ARG A 248 2.55 3.87 12.46
N GLN A 249 3.30 2.79 12.56
CA GLN A 249 4.62 2.73 11.96
C GLN A 249 4.46 2.89 10.44
N LEU A 250 5.13 3.91 9.90
CA LEU A 250 5.16 4.19 8.47
C LEU A 250 6.54 3.84 7.92
N THR A 251 6.63 3.66 6.62
CA THR A 251 7.89 3.52 5.90
C THR A 251 7.80 4.20 4.53
N PRO A 252 8.85 4.89 4.09
CA PRO A 252 8.95 5.36 2.72
C PRO A 252 9.18 4.17 1.79
N VAL A 253 8.55 4.21 0.62
CA VAL A 253 8.74 3.25 -0.47
C VAL A 253 8.79 4.00 -1.79
N ILE A 254 9.51 3.46 -2.77
CA ILE A 254 9.48 3.94 -4.15
C ILE A 254 8.91 2.82 -5.00
N ILE A 255 7.77 3.06 -5.64
CA ILE A 255 7.12 2.07 -6.49
C ILE A 255 7.24 2.46 -7.96
N THR A 256 7.36 1.45 -8.82
CA THR A 256 7.35 1.62 -10.27
C THR A 256 5.91 1.53 -10.75
N VAL A 257 5.21 2.66 -10.93
CA VAL A 257 3.79 2.64 -11.32
C VAL A 257 3.62 2.03 -12.71
N TRP A 258 4.51 2.34 -13.64
CA TRP A 258 4.59 1.72 -14.95
C TRP A 258 6.00 1.21 -15.23
N LYS A 259 6.11 0.02 -15.80
CA LYS A 259 7.31 -0.31 -16.57
C LYS A 259 7.18 0.31 -17.97
N PRO A 260 8.29 0.75 -18.60
CA PRO A 260 8.24 1.27 -19.97
C PRO A 260 7.54 0.31 -20.95
N GLU A 261 7.82 -0.98 -20.84
CA GLU A 261 7.24 -2.02 -21.70
C GLU A 261 5.73 -2.17 -21.48
N GLU A 262 5.25 -2.02 -20.24
CA GLU A 262 3.82 -2.06 -19.91
C GLU A 262 3.07 -0.87 -20.55
N LEU A 263 3.70 0.30 -20.60
CA LEU A 263 3.12 1.51 -21.17
C LEU A 263 3.09 1.45 -22.71
N GLU A 264 4.10 0.85 -23.33
CA GLU A 264 4.17 0.66 -24.78
C GLU A 264 3.20 -0.41 -25.29
N GLN A 265 3.01 -1.49 -24.54
CA GLN A 265 2.17 -2.64 -24.91
C GLN A 265 0.76 -2.57 -24.30
N GLN A 266 0.21 -1.37 -24.13
CA GLN A 266 -1.15 -1.20 -23.58
C GLN A 266 -2.20 -1.89 -24.49
N PRO A 267 -2.97 -2.84 -23.96
CA PRO A 267 -4.03 -3.48 -24.74
C PRO A 267 -5.15 -2.49 -25.06
N ASP A 268 -5.63 -2.53 -26.30
CA ASP A 268 -6.79 -1.74 -26.74
C ASP A 268 -8.14 -2.38 -26.36
N THR A 269 -8.13 -3.64 -25.88
CA THR A 269 -9.35 -4.36 -25.48
C THR A 269 -9.58 -4.28 -23.97
N VAL A 270 -10.85 -4.21 -23.56
CA VAL A 270 -11.22 -4.15 -22.13
C VAL A 270 -10.68 -5.35 -21.34
N PRO A 271 -10.82 -6.62 -21.79
CA PRO A 271 -10.30 -7.77 -21.05
C PRO A 271 -8.77 -7.74 -20.93
N GLY A 272 -8.06 -7.47 -22.03
CA GLY A 272 -6.60 -7.42 -22.02
C GLY A 272 -6.07 -6.33 -21.09
N PHE A 273 -6.72 -5.16 -21.11
CA PHE A 273 -6.36 -4.07 -20.21
C PHE A 273 -6.60 -4.42 -18.74
N LEU A 274 -7.74 -5.07 -18.41
CA LEU A 274 -8.03 -5.51 -17.05
C LEU A 274 -6.99 -6.51 -16.54
N GLU A 275 -6.58 -7.48 -17.37
CA GLU A 275 -5.54 -8.43 -17.02
C GLU A 275 -4.18 -7.74 -16.79
N GLN A 276 -3.79 -6.81 -17.66
CA GLN A 276 -2.57 -6.03 -17.46
C GLN A 276 -2.64 -5.20 -16.16
N LEU A 277 -3.78 -4.55 -15.90
CA LEU A 277 -4.02 -3.76 -14.70
C LEU A 277 -3.93 -4.63 -13.43
N LYS A 278 -4.56 -5.80 -13.43
CA LYS A 278 -4.49 -6.80 -12.35
C LYS A 278 -3.04 -7.17 -12.05
N ARG A 279 -2.27 -7.60 -13.06
CA ARG A 279 -0.84 -7.93 -12.91
C ARG A 279 -0.02 -6.77 -12.36
N ARG A 280 -0.30 -5.55 -12.82
CA ARG A 280 0.39 -4.34 -12.35
C ARG A 280 0.05 -3.98 -10.90
N ILE A 281 -1.21 -4.10 -10.49
CA ILE A 281 -1.61 -3.89 -9.09
C ILE A 281 -0.85 -4.87 -8.18
N VAL A 282 -0.80 -6.16 -8.56
CA VAL A 282 -0.02 -7.17 -7.82
C VAL A 282 1.45 -6.77 -7.74
N ARG A 283 2.06 -6.43 -8.88
CA ARG A 283 3.47 -6.01 -8.97
C ARG A 283 3.78 -4.88 -8.00
N VAL A 284 2.99 -3.81 -8.05
CA VAL A 284 3.17 -2.62 -7.21
C VAL A 284 2.99 -2.94 -5.72
N CYS A 285 2.03 -3.79 -5.36
CA CYS A 285 1.86 -4.21 -3.97
C CYS A 285 3.05 -5.03 -3.46
N PHE A 286 3.55 -5.99 -4.25
CA PHE A 286 4.75 -6.76 -3.89
C PHE A 286 6.01 -5.89 -3.86
N GLU A 287 6.14 -4.93 -4.76
CA GLU A 287 7.26 -3.97 -4.77
C GLU A 287 7.29 -3.11 -3.51
N ALA A 288 6.14 -2.63 -3.04
CA ALA A 288 6.05 -1.96 -1.75
C ALA A 288 6.36 -2.93 -0.58
N TYR A 289 5.86 -4.16 -0.65
CA TYR A 289 6.07 -5.17 0.40
C TYR A 289 7.54 -5.56 0.58
N ARG A 290 8.29 -5.67 -0.52
CA ARG A 290 9.75 -5.91 -0.50
C ARG A 290 10.53 -4.76 0.15
N GLN A 291 9.93 -3.57 0.23
CA GLN A 291 10.46 -2.39 0.94
C GLN A 291 9.85 -2.24 2.34
N ASN A 292 9.26 -3.30 2.90
CA ASN A 292 8.57 -3.33 4.19
C ASN A 292 7.31 -2.44 4.27
N GLY A 293 6.77 -2.02 3.13
CA GLY A 293 5.60 -1.16 3.04
C GLY A 293 4.34 -1.88 2.56
N LEU A 294 3.17 -1.41 3.02
CA LEU A 294 1.87 -1.97 2.69
C LEU A 294 0.94 -0.88 2.16
N LEU A 295 0.50 -1.05 0.92
CA LEU A 295 -0.42 -0.13 0.24
C LEU A 295 -1.88 -0.42 0.62
N THR A 296 -2.55 0.59 1.15
CA THR A 296 -3.99 0.61 1.40
C THR A 296 -4.78 0.73 0.09
N LEU A 297 -6.03 0.28 0.12
CA LEU A 297 -6.95 0.45 -1.02
C LEU A 297 -7.14 1.93 -1.41
N MET A 298 -7.01 2.84 -0.44
CA MET A 298 -7.07 4.28 -0.70
C MET A 298 -5.85 4.76 -1.47
N GLU A 299 -4.64 4.39 -1.07
CA GLU A 299 -3.42 4.70 -1.85
C GLU A 299 -3.55 4.17 -3.27
N LEU A 300 -3.94 2.89 -3.43
CA LEU A 300 -4.13 2.29 -4.75
C LEU A 300 -5.19 3.01 -5.59
N GLN A 301 -6.24 3.57 -4.98
CA GLN A 301 -7.24 4.37 -5.67
C GLN A 301 -6.62 5.62 -6.34
N TRP A 302 -5.73 6.33 -5.65
CA TRP A 302 -5.04 7.50 -6.22
C TRP A 302 -3.90 7.12 -7.15
N ILE A 303 -3.23 5.98 -6.94
CA ILE A 303 -2.19 5.49 -7.84
C ILE A 303 -2.78 5.13 -9.21
N PHE A 304 -3.88 4.38 -9.21
CA PHE A 304 -4.46 3.82 -10.43
C PHE A 304 -5.68 4.58 -10.96
N GLN A 305 -6.09 5.66 -10.30
CA GLN A 305 -7.25 6.49 -10.67
C GLN A 305 -8.57 5.69 -10.80
N LEU A 306 -8.73 4.68 -9.94
CA LEU A 306 -9.91 3.81 -9.84
C LEU A 306 -10.51 3.89 -8.44
N SER A 307 -11.81 3.64 -8.29
CA SER A 307 -12.42 3.61 -6.96
C SER A 307 -11.81 2.50 -6.09
N SER A 308 -11.69 2.75 -4.78
CA SER A 308 -11.21 1.75 -3.82
C SER A 308 -12.05 0.45 -3.85
N ALA A 309 -13.35 0.55 -4.12
CA ALA A 309 -14.21 -0.61 -4.35
C ALA A 309 -13.75 -1.45 -5.55
N ARG A 310 -13.48 -0.78 -6.69
CA ARG A 310 -12.99 -1.44 -7.90
C ARG A 310 -11.62 -2.08 -7.71
N ILE A 311 -10.69 -1.38 -7.05
CA ILE A 311 -9.40 -1.95 -6.70
C ILE A 311 -9.59 -3.20 -5.84
N SER A 312 -10.48 -3.15 -4.85
CA SER A 312 -10.78 -4.30 -4.00
C SER A 312 -11.34 -5.48 -4.80
N GLU A 313 -12.23 -5.24 -5.76
CA GLU A 313 -12.76 -6.28 -6.65
C GLU A 313 -11.66 -6.92 -7.50
N LEU A 314 -10.78 -6.12 -8.11
CA LEU A 314 -9.69 -6.62 -8.95
C LEU A 314 -8.70 -7.47 -8.15
N ILE A 315 -8.31 -7.00 -6.95
CA ILE A 315 -7.44 -7.78 -6.06
C ILE A 315 -8.11 -9.11 -5.69
N ARG A 316 -9.39 -9.10 -5.32
CA ARG A 316 -10.13 -10.33 -4.98
C ARG A 316 -10.19 -11.31 -6.16
N SER A 317 -10.45 -10.81 -7.37
CA SER A 317 -10.48 -11.59 -8.60
C SER A 317 -9.17 -12.33 -8.79
N VAL A 318 -8.05 -11.61 -8.75
CA VAL A 318 -6.70 -12.17 -8.94
C VAL A 318 -6.35 -13.21 -7.88
N GLN A 319 -6.64 -12.92 -6.61
CA GLN A 319 -6.36 -13.85 -5.52
C GLN A 319 -7.12 -15.18 -5.68
N ARG A 320 -8.34 -15.14 -6.23
CA ARG A 320 -9.14 -16.35 -6.48
C ARG A 320 -8.76 -17.08 -7.76
N GLU A 321 -8.39 -16.34 -8.80
CA GLU A 321 -7.97 -16.88 -10.10
C GLU A 321 -6.69 -17.70 -10.00
N HIS A 322 -5.73 -17.20 -9.20
CA HIS A 322 -4.37 -17.75 -9.19
C HIS A 322 -3.94 -18.27 -7.81
N ASN A 323 -4.87 -18.35 -6.86
CA ASN A 323 -4.63 -18.75 -5.47
C ASN A 323 -3.48 -18.00 -4.76
N LEU A 324 -3.16 -16.78 -5.20
CA LEU A 324 -2.15 -15.92 -4.58
C LEU A 324 -2.78 -14.99 -3.53
N VAL A 325 -1.98 -14.47 -2.61
CA VAL A 325 -2.43 -13.39 -1.71
C VAL A 325 -1.62 -12.13 -1.95
N VAL A 326 -2.32 -11.03 -2.22
CA VAL A 326 -1.70 -9.74 -2.48
C VAL A 326 -1.39 -9.05 -1.15
N PRO A 327 -0.15 -8.57 -0.93
CA PRO A 327 0.23 -7.94 0.33
C PRO A 327 -0.40 -6.56 0.44
N THR A 328 -1.34 -6.43 1.38
CA THR A 328 -2.00 -5.18 1.76
C THR A 328 -2.08 -5.13 3.28
N PRO A 329 -2.36 -3.96 3.90
CA PRO A 329 -2.60 -3.91 5.34
C PRO A 329 -3.71 -4.87 5.79
N GLY A 330 -4.69 -5.14 4.92
CA GLY A 330 -5.79 -6.04 5.23
C GLY A 330 -5.40 -7.52 5.30
N THR A 331 -4.38 -7.94 4.55
CA THR A 331 -3.91 -9.33 4.48
C THR A 331 -2.72 -9.61 5.38
N ILE A 332 -1.80 -8.66 5.55
CA ILE A 332 -0.57 -8.85 6.32
C ILE A 332 -0.73 -8.49 7.81
N LEU A 333 -1.53 -7.46 8.12
CA LEU A 333 -1.75 -6.99 9.49
C LEU A 333 -3.11 -7.45 10.04
N ASP A 334 -3.86 -8.26 9.29
CA ASP A 334 -5.26 -8.61 9.56
C ASP A 334 -6.15 -7.39 9.82
N ALA A 335 -5.78 -6.23 9.27
CA ALA A 335 -6.47 -4.96 9.49
C ALA A 335 -7.73 -4.81 8.61
N GLY A 336 -8.03 -5.82 7.79
CA GLY A 336 -9.10 -5.81 6.80
C GLY A 336 -10.18 -6.83 7.12
N ARG A 337 -11.44 -6.48 6.80
CA ARG A 337 -12.60 -7.38 6.92
C ARG A 337 -12.72 -8.38 5.75
N SER A 338 -11.79 -8.38 4.80
CA SER A 338 -11.95 -9.15 3.56
C SER A 338 -11.60 -10.62 3.76
N MET A 339 -12.59 -11.49 3.51
CA MET A 339 -12.52 -12.95 3.68
C MET A 339 -11.55 -13.65 2.74
N THR A 340 -11.28 -13.02 1.62
CA THR A 340 -10.69 -13.68 0.46
C THR A 340 -9.34 -14.35 0.68
N HIS A 341 -8.48 -13.84 1.55
CA HIS A 341 -7.20 -14.52 1.83
C HIS A 341 -7.37 -15.70 2.80
N LYS A 342 -8.33 -15.63 3.72
CA LYS A 342 -8.69 -16.73 4.62
C LYS A 342 -9.34 -17.86 3.82
N ASP A 343 -10.22 -17.51 2.89
CA ASP A 343 -10.88 -18.46 1.99
C ASP A 343 -9.85 -19.22 1.14
N VAL A 344 -8.85 -18.51 0.58
CA VAL A 344 -7.75 -19.15 -0.17
C VAL A 344 -6.91 -20.08 0.72
N ILE A 345 -6.53 -19.63 1.93
CA ILE A 345 -5.75 -20.44 2.88
C ILE A 345 -6.52 -21.71 3.30
N VAL A 346 -7.79 -21.57 3.69
CA VAL A 346 -8.64 -22.70 4.10
C VAL A 346 -8.91 -23.62 2.92
N GLY A 347 -9.19 -23.08 1.73
CA GLY A 347 -9.37 -23.88 0.51
C GLY A 347 -8.16 -24.74 0.19
N LEU A 348 -6.93 -24.20 0.28
CA LEU A 348 -5.70 -24.97 0.08
C LEU A 348 -5.49 -26.01 1.20
N HIS A 349 -5.81 -25.69 2.45
CA HIS A 349 -5.74 -26.66 3.56
C HIS A 349 -6.69 -27.84 3.35
N LEU A 350 -7.92 -27.58 2.91
CA LEU A 350 -8.92 -28.61 2.61
C LEU A 350 -8.52 -29.47 1.41
N GLN A 351 -7.74 -28.94 0.47
CA GLN A 351 -7.12 -29.70 -0.63
C GLN A 351 -5.93 -30.57 -0.18
N GLY A 352 -5.51 -30.49 1.08
CA GLY A 352 -4.46 -31.32 1.67
C GLY A 352 -3.04 -30.74 1.61
N TYR A 353 -2.87 -29.48 1.23
CA TYR A 353 -1.56 -28.82 1.26
C TYR A 353 -1.06 -28.60 2.69
N THR A 354 0.25 -28.70 2.90
CA THR A 354 0.83 -28.48 4.23
C THR A 354 0.91 -26.99 4.56
N VAL A 355 0.98 -26.63 5.85
CA VAL A 355 1.19 -25.24 6.31
C VAL A 355 2.38 -24.57 5.61
N LYS A 356 3.47 -25.32 5.39
CA LYS A 356 4.67 -24.81 4.70
C LYS A 356 4.40 -24.54 3.23
N ASP A 357 3.66 -25.41 2.56
CA ASP A 357 3.31 -25.24 1.14
C ASP A 357 2.35 -24.07 0.96
N ILE A 358 1.31 -23.98 1.80
CA ILE A 358 0.35 -22.88 1.78
C ILE A 358 1.05 -21.54 2.05
N ALA A 359 1.96 -21.50 3.03
CA ALA A 359 2.75 -20.30 3.32
C ALA A 359 3.59 -19.85 2.11
N ARG A 360 4.19 -20.80 1.37
CA ARG A 360 4.93 -20.50 0.14
C ARG A 360 3.99 -19.98 -0.96
N MET A 361 2.90 -20.69 -1.24
CA MET A 361 1.93 -20.36 -2.29
C MET A 361 1.24 -19.00 -2.07
N THR A 362 0.94 -18.68 -0.80
CA THR A 362 0.23 -17.46 -0.43
C THR A 362 1.17 -16.32 -0.01
N HIS A 363 2.49 -16.52 -0.06
CA HIS A 363 3.51 -15.60 0.45
C HIS A 363 3.25 -15.09 1.89
N HIS A 364 2.73 -15.97 2.76
CA HIS A 364 2.47 -15.70 4.17
C HIS A 364 3.55 -16.31 5.07
N SER A 365 3.62 -15.83 6.31
CA SER A 365 4.44 -16.53 7.31
C SER A 365 3.76 -17.85 7.69
N PRO A 366 4.53 -18.96 7.87
CA PRO A 366 3.97 -20.24 8.32
C PRO A 366 3.16 -20.10 9.62
N ARG A 367 3.59 -19.22 10.53
CA ARG A 367 2.88 -18.93 11.78
C ARG A 367 1.51 -18.30 11.55
N ALA A 368 1.38 -17.40 10.58
CA ALA A 368 0.08 -16.78 10.26
C ALA A 368 -0.86 -17.84 9.69
N VAL A 369 -0.38 -18.65 8.74
CA VAL A 369 -1.15 -19.75 8.13
C VAL A 369 -1.60 -20.77 9.19
N ASP A 370 -0.69 -21.17 10.09
CA ASP A 370 -0.98 -22.10 11.18
C ASP A 370 -2.05 -21.57 12.14
N ASN A 371 -1.94 -20.30 12.56
CA ASN A 371 -2.95 -19.66 13.40
C ASN A 371 -4.34 -19.63 12.72
N TYR A 372 -4.38 -19.41 11.41
CA TYR A 372 -5.62 -19.38 10.64
C TYR A 372 -6.26 -20.76 10.53
N ILE A 373 -5.46 -21.77 10.16
CA ILE A 373 -5.91 -23.15 10.04
C ILE A 373 -6.39 -23.67 11.41
N GLY A 374 -5.60 -23.45 12.47
CA GLY A 374 -5.99 -23.87 13.83
C GLY A 374 -7.26 -23.18 14.32
N THR A 375 -7.47 -21.90 13.98
CA THR A 375 -8.73 -21.21 14.32
C THR A 375 -9.92 -21.79 13.54
N PHE A 376 -9.74 -22.09 12.25
CA PHE A 376 -10.77 -22.72 11.42
C PHE A 376 -11.14 -24.12 11.94
N GLU A 377 -10.16 -24.97 12.24
CA GLU A 377 -10.39 -26.32 12.77
C GLU A 377 -11.09 -26.28 14.14
N ALA A 378 -10.71 -25.35 15.01
CA ALA A 378 -11.39 -25.16 16.29
C ALA A 378 -12.85 -24.72 16.10
N VAL A 379 -13.13 -23.79 15.18
CA VAL A 379 -14.50 -23.37 14.84
C VAL A 379 -15.29 -24.51 14.23
N LEU A 380 -14.69 -25.33 13.36
CA LEU A 380 -15.31 -26.51 12.75
C LEU A 380 -15.77 -27.51 13.81
N ILE A 381 -14.92 -27.81 14.79
CA ILE A 381 -15.23 -28.71 15.91
C ILE A 381 -16.34 -28.12 16.79
N LEU A 382 -16.22 -26.85 17.19
CA LEU A 382 -17.23 -26.20 18.04
C LEU A 382 -18.59 -26.10 17.33
N TYR A 383 -18.59 -25.90 16.01
CA TYR A 383 -19.79 -25.91 15.19
C TYR A 383 -20.44 -27.30 15.17
N LEU A 384 -19.65 -28.36 15.01
CA LEU A 384 -20.13 -29.75 15.06
C LEU A 384 -20.85 -30.08 16.38
N PHE A 385 -20.36 -29.52 17.51
CA PHE A 385 -20.96 -29.69 18.83
C PHE A 385 -22.09 -28.69 19.15
N GLY A 386 -22.52 -27.88 18.18
CA GLY A 386 -23.63 -26.94 18.36
C GLY A 386 -23.35 -25.79 19.33
N VAL A 387 -22.08 -25.44 19.55
CA VAL A 387 -21.70 -24.34 20.44
C VAL A 387 -22.13 -22.99 19.84
N PRO A 388 -22.78 -22.08 20.58
CA PRO A 388 -23.16 -20.77 20.05
C PRO A 388 -21.96 -19.88 19.68
N PRO A 389 -22.02 -19.04 18.63
CA PRO A 389 -20.91 -18.20 18.17
C PRO A 389 -20.30 -17.28 19.24
N GLU A 390 -21.12 -16.73 20.14
CA GLU A 390 -20.67 -15.86 21.25
C GLU A 390 -19.81 -16.64 22.24
N LEU A 391 -20.16 -17.90 22.48
CA LEU A 391 -19.39 -18.79 23.35
C LEU A 391 -18.11 -19.23 22.66
N MET A 392 -18.14 -19.52 21.36
CA MET A 392 -16.93 -19.80 20.57
C MET A 392 -15.93 -18.63 20.64
N ALA A 393 -16.41 -17.39 20.48
CA ALA A 393 -15.58 -16.18 20.55
C ALA A 393 -14.87 -16.07 21.90
N ARG A 394 -15.58 -16.35 23.00
CA ARG A 394 -15.02 -16.35 24.35
C ARG A 394 -14.00 -17.48 24.56
N LEU A 395 -14.32 -18.70 24.12
CA LEU A 395 -13.45 -19.88 24.27
C LEU A 395 -12.15 -19.73 23.49
N LEU A 396 -12.24 -19.25 22.26
CA LEU A 396 -11.08 -19.08 21.37
C LEU A 396 -10.35 -17.75 21.59
N LYS A 397 -10.88 -16.87 22.47
CA LYS A 397 -10.38 -15.51 22.68
C LYS A 397 -10.24 -14.74 21.36
N ARG A 398 -11.25 -14.87 20.50
CA ARG A 398 -11.31 -14.22 19.18
C ARG A 398 -12.53 -13.31 19.11
N GLY A 399 -12.45 -12.28 18.26
CA GLY A 399 -13.59 -11.41 18.00
C GLY A 399 -14.75 -12.18 17.34
N ILE A 400 -15.99 -11.84 17.69
CA ILE A 400 -17.19 -12.49 17.14
C ILE A 400 -17.27 -12.40 15.61
N SER A 401 -16.79 -11.30 15.01
CA SER A 401 -16.69 -11.16 13.55
C SER A 401 -15.86 -12.29 12.95
N LEU A 402 -14.68 -12.56 13.51
CA LEU A 402 -13.77 -13.59 13.02
C LEU A 402 -14.39 -15.00 13.13
N ILE A 403 -15.16 -15.26 14.18
CA ILE A 403 -15.89 -16.53 14.32
C ILE A 403 -16.95 -16.68 13.23
N ASN A 404 -17.77 -15.65 13.00
CA ASN A 404 -18.81 -15.67 11.98
C ASN A 404 -18.24 -15.84 10.56
N GLU A 405 -17.07 -15.26 10.33
CA GLU A 405 -16.29 -15.41 9.10
C GLU A 405 -15.87 -16.87 8.87
N HIS A 406 -15.28 -17.54 9.89
CA HIS A 406 -14.94 -18.95 9.79
C HIS A 406 -16.19 -19.86 9.69
N LEU A 407 -17.28 -19.54 10.38
CA LEU A 407 -18.55 -20.27 10.25
C LEU A 407 -19.13 -20.19 8.85
N LYS A 408 -18.96 -19.04 8.17
CA LYS A 408 -19.35 -18.90 6.76
C LYS A 408 -18.57 -19.87 5.89
N LEU A 409 -17.25 -19.96 6.08
CA LEU A 409 -16.39 -20.93 5.38
C LEU A 409 -16.81 -22.38 5.64
N VAL A 410 -17.12 -22.73 6.88
CA VAL A 410 -17.61 -24.07 7.22
C VAL A 410 -18.89 -24.40 6.42
N ARG A 411 -19.84 -23.47 6.35
CA ARG A 411 -21.10 -23.66 5.61
C ARG A 411 -20.94 -23.66 4.09
N GLU A 412 -19.91 -22.98 3.57
CA GLU A 412 -19.59 -22.98 2.15
C GLU A 412 -18.93 -24.29 1.71
N HIS A 413 -18.12 -24.91 2.59
CA HIS A 413 -17.38 -26.13 2.28
C HIS A 413 -18.09 -27.43 2.68
N TYR A 414 -18.94 -27.42 3.70
CA TYR A 414 -19.62 -28.60 4.22
C TYR A 414 -21.14 -28.41 4.20
N ARG A 415 -21.86 -29.40 3.67
CA ARG A 415 -23.32 -29.37 3.54
C ARG A 415 -24.04 -29.75 4.83
N ASP A 416 -23.48 -30.70 5.56
CA ASP A 416 -24.07 -31.22 6.79
C ASP A 416 -23.00 -31.57 7.85
N HIS A 417 -23.46 -31.96 9.04
CA HIS A 417 -22.59 -32.35 10.14
C HIS A 417 -21.92 -33.71 9.89
N GLN A 418 -22.39 -34.49 8.91
CA GLN A 418 -21.86 -35.82 8.60
C GLN A 418 -20.57 -35.70 7.80
N GLU A 419 -20.53 -34.83 6.78
CA GLU A 419 -19.30 -34.53 6.02
C GLU A 419 -18.19 -33.99 6.94
N ILE A 420 -18.56 -33.19 7.95
CA ILE A 420 -17.60 -32.68 8.95
C ILE A 420 -17.04 -33.82 9.79
N LYS A 421 -17.87 -34.78 10.22
CA LYS A 421 -17.43 -35.96 10.98
C LYS A 421 -16.50 -36.84 10.16
N GLU A 422 -16.83 -37.06 8.89
CA GLU A 422 -16.01 -37.86 7.97
C GLU A 422 -14.64 -37.22 7.73
N TYR A 423 -14.60 -35.90 7.52
CA TYR A 423 -13.36 -35.14 7.39
C TYR A 423 -12.50 -35.25 8.66
N LEU A 424 -13.08 -35.00 9.83
CA LEU A 424 -12.35 -35.06 11.10
C LEU A 424 -11.87 -36.50 11.42
N ALA A 425 -12.67 -37.51 11.09
CA ALA A 425 -12.28 -38.92 11.20
C ALA A 425 -11.09 -39.26 10.27
N SER A 426 -11.08 -38.72 9.04
CA SER A 426 -9.95 -38.86 8.09
C SER A 426 -8.66 -38.23 8.62
N LYS A 427 -8.76 -37.25 9.51
CA LYS A 427 -7.65 -36.59 10.20
C LYS A 427 -7.24 -37.28 11.51
N GLY A 428 -7.88 -38.40 11.86
CA GLY A 428 -7.58 -39.19 13.06
C GLY A 428 -8.22 -38.65 14.35
N VAL A 429 -9.16 -37.71 14.25
CA VAL A 429 -9.95 -37.23 15.39
C VAL A 429 -11.04 -38.24 15.70
N LYS A 430 -11.05 -38.81 16.91
CA LYS A 430 -12.14 -39.65 17.40
C LYS A 430 -13.27 -38.74 17.88
N ILE A 431 -14.40 -38.74 17.17
CA ILE A 431 -15.60 -37.96 17.48
C ILE A 431 -16.60 -38.80 18.26
#